data_AF-A0ABD1PAT3-F1
#
_entry.id   AF-A0ABD1PAT3-F1
#
_cell.length_a   1.000
_cell.length_b   1.000
_cell.length_c   1.000
_cell.angle_alpha   90.00
_cell.angle_beta   90.00
_cell.angle_gamma   90.00
#
_symmetry.space_group_name_H-M   'P 1'
#
loop_
_entity.id
_entity.type
_entity.pdbx_description
1 polymer ?
#
loop_
_entity_poly.entity_id
_entity_poly.type
_entity_poly.pdbx_seq_one_letter_code
_entity_poly.pdbx_strand_id
1 'polypeptide(L)'
;MLASKIPLDGNLPCAKVVSNLPFNISTDVIKLLLPMGDIFSDVVLLLQDEAALRLVDSSSKSSEYRPINVFINFYADPEYKFKVPRTNFFPQPKVDAAVVAFRLKQITDYPQVSTIKSFFSMVNSAFNGKRKMLRKSLQHICSSSEIEAALCSGGLPPTARPEELTLEDFVKLHNLIVKTPILNHLE
;
A
#
# COMPACT_ATOMS: atom_id res chain seq x y z
N MET A 1 -16.24 -15.87 -10.27
CA MET A 1 -16.76 -16.46 -9.01
C MET A 1 -15.75 -17.47 -8.50
N LEU A 2 -14.89 -17.06 -7.57
CA LEU A 2 -14.16 -17.96 -6.70
C LEU A 2 -14.55 -17.54 -5.30
N ALA A 3 -15.51 -18.25 -4.72
CA ALA A 3 -15.87 -18.11 -3.32
C ALA A 3 -14.67 -18.63 -2.51
N SER A 4 -13.88 -17.71 -1.94
CA SER A 4 -12.94 -18.05 -0.89
C SER A 4 -13.76 -18.49 0.32
N LYS A 5 -13.75 -19.80 0.58
CA LYS A 5 -14.18 -20.35 1.86
C LYS A 5 -13.30 -19.71 2.93
N ILE A 6 -13.90 -18.83 3.72
CA ILE A 6 -13.35 -18.40 5.01
C ILE A 6 -13.21 -19.67 5.85
N PRO A 7 -12.03 -20.00 6.41
CA PRO A 7 -11.92 -21.06 7.39
C PRO A 7 -12.80 -20.70 8.58
N LEU A 8 -13.84 -21.50 8.83
CA LEU A 8 -14.82 -21.34 9.92
C LEU A 8 -14.23 -21.64 11.32
N ASP A 9 -12.96 -22.01 11.37
CA ASP A 9 -12.24 -22.27 12.61
C ASP A 9 -11.23 -21.15 12.77
N GLY A 10 -11.22 -20.43 13.90
CA GLY A 10 -10.38 -19.27 14.23
C GLY A 10 -8.86 -19.52 14.24
N ASN A 11 -8.36 -20.11 13.16
CA ASN A 11 -6.99 -20.51 12.94
C ASN A 11 -6.30 -19.39 12.14
N LEU A 12 -5.22 -18.86 12.69
CA LEU A 12 -4.41 -17.84 12.02
C LEU A 12 -3.98 -18.33 10.61
N PRO A 13 -3.75 -17.42 9.64
CA PRO A 13 -3.26 -17.79 8.32
C PRO A 13 -1.96 -18.60 8.46
N CYS A 14 -2.03 -19.87 8.06
CA CYS A 14 -0.98 -20.83 8.37
C CYS A 14 0.14 -20.82 7.33
N ALA A 15 -0.14 -20.43 6.09
CA ALA A 15 0.83 -20.48 5.01
C ALA A 15 1.73 -19.24 4.97
N LYS A 16 2.98 -19.44 4.55
CA LYS A 16 3.95 -18.37 4.28
C LYS A 16 4.49 -18.52 2.87
N VAL A 17 4.79 -17.40 2.23
CA VAL A 17 5.43 -17.39 0.91
C VAL A 17 6.89 -17.00 1.08
N VAL A 18 7.80 -17.77 0.49
CA VAL A 18 9.22 -17.42 0.40
C VAL A 18 9.65 -17.57 -1.04
N SER A 19 10.22 -16.52 -1.65
CA SER A 19 10.61 -16.59 -3.06
C SER A 19 11.79 -15.68 -3.42
N ASN A 20 12.65 -16.19 -4.30
CA ASN A 20 13.62 -15.39 -5.03
C ASN A 20 13.02 -14.99 -6.39
N LEU A 21 12.53 -13.75 -6.49
CA LEU A 21 11.79 -13.30 -7.67
C LEU A 21 12.74 -12.75 -8.75
N PRO A 22 12.45 -12.99 -10.04
CA PRO A 22 12.98 -12.15 -11.10
C PRO A 22 12.62 -10.68 -10.83
N PHE A 23 13.62 -9.81 -10.87
CA PHE A 23 13.48 -8.43 -10.40
C PHE A 23 12.47 -7.58 -11.21
N ASN A 24 12.22 -7.94 -12.45
CA ASN A 24 11.30 -7.22 -13.33
C ASN A 24 9.82 -7.46 -13.02
N ILE A 25 9.47 -8.52 -12.27
CA ILE A 25 8.07 -8.87 -11.96
C ILE A 25 7.70 -8.61 -10.50
N SER A 26 8.65 -8.14 -9.67
CA SER A 26 8.48 -8.08 -8.23
C SER A 26 7.27 -7.25 -7.79
N THR A 27 7.02 -6.11 -8.43
CA THR A 27 5.87 -5.25 -8.09
C THR A 27 4.54 -5.93 -8.36
N ASP A 28 4.42 -6.66 -9.47
CA ASP A 28 3.16 -7.32 -9.84
C ASP A 28 2.89 -8.53 -8.94
N VAL A 29 3.94 -9.27 -8.57
CA VAL A 29 3.84 -10.36 -7.59
C VAL A 29 3.43 -9.83 -6.22
N ILE A 30 4.00 -8.70 -5.76
CA ILE A 30 3.59 -8.04 -4.51
C ILE A 30 2.11 -7.67 -4.56
N LYS A 31 1.66 -7.04 -5.65
CA LYS A 31 0.24 -6.66 -5.81
C LYS A 31 -0.72 -7.84 -5.80
N LEU A 32 -0.27 -9.01 -6.24
CA LEU A 32 -1.05 -10.24 -6.21
C LEU A 32 -1.10 -10.85 -4.80
N LEU A 33 0.04 -10.90 -4.11
CA LEU A 33 0.18 -11.65 -2.85
C LEU A 33 -0.33 -10.88 -1.62
N LEU A 34 -0.06 -9.58 -1.50
CA LEU A 34 -0.38 -8.84 -0.27
C LEU A 34 -1.87 -8.80 0.09
N PRO A 35 -2.82 -8.73 -0.87
CA PRO A 35 -4.25 -8.81 -0.54
C PRO A 35 -4.71 -10.16 0.02
N MET A 36 -3.87 -11.21 -0.05
CA MET A 36 -4.21 -12.58 0.35
C MET A 36 -3.94 -12.85 1.85
N GLY A 37 -4.18 -11.86 2.72
CA GLY A 37 -3.95 -11.95 4.17
C GLY A 37 -4.76 -13.04 4.88
N ASP A 38 -5.87 -13.50 4.28
CA ASP A 38 -6.66 -14.64 4.79
C ASP A 38 -5.98 -16.00 4.53
N ILE A 39 -5.00 -16.03 3.63
CA ILE A 39 -4.33 -17.25 3.18
C ILE A 39 -2.88 -17.27 3.71
N PHE A 40 -2.19 -16.14 3.63
CA PHE A 40 -0.78 -16.01 4.01
C PHE A 40 -0.61 -15.08 5.22
N SER A 41 0.24 -15.49 6.17
CA SER A 41 0.65 -14.63 7.29
C SER A 41 1.87 -13.78 6.94
N ASP A 42 2.81 -14.35 6.20
CA ASP A 42 4.04 -13.69 5.81
C ASP A 42 4.37 -13.94 4.32
N VAL A 43 4.88 -12.89 3.68
CA VAL A 43 5.49 -12.96 2.35
C VAL A 43 6.92 -12.47 2.45
N VAL A 44 7.89 -13.35 2.19
CA VAL A 44 9.33 -13.07 2.26
C VAL A 44 9.93 -13.17 0.88
N LEU A 45 10.43 -12.06 0.35
CA LEU A 45 10.90 -11.96 -1.03
C LEU A 45 12.35 -11.47 -1.07
N LEU A 46 13.12 -12.04 -2.00
CA LEU A 46 14.40 -11.48 -2.41
C LEU A 46 14.15 -10.48 -3.54
N LEU A 47 14.52 -9.22 -3.33
CA LEU A 47 14.34 -8.09 -4.25
C LEU A 47 15.69 -7.43 -4.53
N GLN A 48 15.76 -6.55 -5.53
CA GLN A 48 16.92 -5.64 -5.65
C GLN A 48 16.99 -4.74 -4.41
N ASP A 49 18.20 -4.47 -3.93
CA ASP A 49 18.44 -3.69 -2.70
C ASP A 49 17.75 -2.31 -2.74
N GLU A 50 17.93 -1.55 -3.81
CA GLU A 50 17.28 -0.24 -3.99
C GLU A 50 15.75 -0.35 -4.04
N ALA A 51 15.23 -1.39 -4.69
CA ALA A 51 13.79 -1.63 -4.76
C ALA A 51 13.23 -1.99 -3.38
N ALA A 52 13.94 -2.82 -2.62
CA ALA A 52 13.60 -3.19 -1.25
C ALA A 52 13.52 -1.96 -0.34
N LEU A 53 14.57 -1.13 -0.33
CA LEU A 53 14.61 0.11 0.44
C LEU A 53 13.43 1.02 0.10
N ARG A 54 13.16 1.23 -1.19
CA ARG A 54 12.05 2.06 -1.65
C ARG A 54 10.68 1.52 -1.24
N LEU A 55 10.47 0.20 -1.23
CA LEU A 55 9.18 -0.41 -0.91
C LEU A 55 8.91 -0.45 0.60
N VAL A 56 9.96 -0.59 1.41
CA VAL A 56 9.88 -0.60 2.87
C VAL A 56 9.82 0.82 3.44
N ASP A 57 10.36 1.81 2.73
CA ASP A 57 10.29 3.22 3.15
C ASP A 57 8.83 3.66 3.35
N SER A 58 8.49 3.86 4.63
CA SER A 58 7.19 4.31 5.09
C SER A 58 7.13 5.83 5.28
N SER A 59 8.23 6.55 5.05
CA SER A 59 8.30 7.99 5.26
C SER A 59 7.51 8.75 4.18
N SER A 60 6.31 9.19 4.54
CA SER A 60 5.64 10.29 3.85
C SER A 60 6.57 11.51 3.94
N LYS A 61 6.87 12.15 2.80
CA LYS A 61 7.89 13.19 2.54
C LYS A 61 9.17 12.69 1.85
N SER A 62 9.33 11.39 1.64
CA SER A 62 10.37 10.86 0.74
C SER A 62 9.99 11.13 -0.73
N SER A 63 10.95 11.62 -1.53
CA SER A 63 10.76 11.77 -2.98
C SER A 63 10.52 10.42 -3.67
N GLU A 64 10.80 9.32 -2.98
CA GLU A 64 10.59 7.96 -3.45
C GLU A 64 9.25 7.34 -3.05
N TYR A 65 8.40 8.06 -2.30
CA TYR A 65 7.06 7.58 -1.94
C TYR A 65 6.14 7.50 -3.17
N ARG A 66 5.41 6.39 -3.32
CA ARG A 66 4.61 6.04 -4.51
C ARG A 66 3.29 5.37 -4.09
N PRO A 67 2.33 5.19 -5.03
CA PRO A 67 1.11 4.41 -4.75
C PRO A 67 1.37 3.01 -4.20
N ILE A 68 2.49 2.37 -4.61
CA ILE A 68 2.84 1.04 -4.12
C ILE A 68 3.18 1.04 -2.63
N ASN A 69 3.73 2.13 -2.07
CA ASN A 69 3.98 2.24 -0.64
C ASN A 69 2.67 2.30 0.14
N VAL A 70 1.69 3.08 -0.33
CA VAL A 70 0.35 3.12 0.28
C VAL A 70 -0.31 1.75 0.18
N PHE A 71 -0.19 1.07 -0.97
CA PHE A 71 -0.70 -0.29 -1.18
C PHE A 71 -0.09 -1.31 -0.21
N ILE A 72 1.24 -1.31 -0.08
CA ILE A 72 1.94 -2.21 0.83
C ILE A 72 1.49 -1.96 2.26
N ASN A 73 1.53 -0.71 2.72
CA ASN A 73 1.16 -0.35 4.09
C ASN A 73 -0.32 -0.62 4.38
N PHE A 74 -1.20 -0.61 3.37
CA PHE A 74 -2.61 -0.95 3.54
C PHE A 74 -2.78 -2.43 3.90
N TYR A 75 -2.04 -3.31 3.21
CA TYR A 75 -2.20 -4.76 3.31
C TYR A 75 -1.22 -5.46 4.27
N ALA A 76 -0.09 -4.83 4.58
CA ALA A 76 0.99 -5.48 5.29
C ALA A 76 1.86 -4.47 6.07
N ASP A 77 2.66 -5.01 6.97
CA ASP A 77 3.78 -4.31 7.60
C ASP A 77 5.08 -4.76 6.92
N PRO A 78 5.72 -3.90 6.09
CA PRO A 78 6.95 -4.24 5.39
C PRO A 78 8.17 -4.09 6.31
N GLU A 79 9.15 -4.98 6.17
CA GLU A 79 10.39 -4.94 6.93
C GLU A 79 11.59 -5.35 6.05
N TYR A 80 12.60 -4.47 5.98
CA TYR A 80 13.88 -4.78 5.37
C TYR A 80 14.68 -5.65 6.34
N LYS A 81 14.94 -6.91 5.97
CA LYS A 81 15.61 -7.86 6.88
C LYS A 81 17.12 -7.72 6.79
N PHE A 82 17.69 -7.93 5.61
CA PHE A 82 19.14 -7.82 5.39
C PHE A 82 19.48 -7.76 3.91
N LYS A 83 20.65 -7.17 3.64
CA LYS A 83 21.26 -7.13 2.31
C LYS A 83 21.90 -8.46 1.95
N VAL A 84 21.78 -8.85 0.67
CA VAL A 84 22.42 -10.03 0.09
C VAL A 84 23.37 -9.58 -1.02
N PRO A 85 24.70 -9.72 -0.85
CA PRO A 85 25.68 -9.34 -1.85
C PRO A 85 25.45 -10.08 -3.18
N ARG A 86 25.60 -9.37 -4.31
CA ARG A 86 25.49 -9.96 -5.66
C ARG A 86 26.46 -11.13 -5.91
N THR A 87 27.57 -11.19 -5.17
CA THR A 87 28.56 -12.27 -5.25
C THR A 87 28.01 -13.63 -4.82
N ASN A 88 26.84 -13.67 -4.15
CA ASN A 88 26.19 -14.90 -3.71
C ASN A 88 25.32 -15.56 -4.79
N PHE A 89 25.34 -15.06 -6.03
CA PHE A 89 24.50 -15.54 -7.13
C PHE A 89 25.32 -16.01 -8.33
N PHE A 90 24.78 -16.97 -9.09
CA PHE A 90 25.33 -17.41 -10.36
C PHE A 90 24.22 -17.53 -11.43
N PRO A 91 24.35 -16.87 -12.59
CA PRO A 91 25.35 -15.85 -12.90
C PRO A 91 25.21 -14.62 -11.99
N GLN A 92 26.31 -13.92 -11.73
CA GLN A 92 26.32 -12.75 -10.85
C GLN A 92 25.53 -11.58 -11.47
N PRO A 93 24.53 -11.00 -10.77
CA PRO A 93 23.78 -9.84 -11.23
C PRO A 93 24.59 -8.54 -11.11
N LYS A 94 24.09 -7.47 -11.74
CA LYS A 94 24.74 -6.14 -11.71
C LYS A 94 24.60 -5.42 -10.37
N VAL A 95 23.54 -5.71 -9.62
CA VAL A 95 23.18 -5.01 -8.38
C VAL A 95 23.04 -6.01 -7.24
N ASP A 96 23.16 -5.52 -6.01
CA ASP A 96 22.89 -6.31 -4.82
C ASP A 96 21.39 -6.58 -4.65
N ALA A 97 21.08 -7.59 -3.85
CA ALA A 97 19.73 -7.95 -3.47
C ALA A 97 19.50 -7.66 -1.98
N ALA A 98 18.26 -7.78 -1.54
CA ALA A 98 17.86 -7.71 -0.15
C ALA A 98 16.67 -8.63 0.11
N VAL A 99 16.64 -9.20 1.31
CA VAL A 99 15.48 -9.95 1.81
C VAL A 99 14.52 -8.96 2.47
N VAL A 100 13.28 -8.97 2.02
CA VAL A 100 12.18 -8.16 2.57
C VAL A 100 11.09 -9.09 3.04
N ALA A 101 10.55 -8.83 4.22
CA ALA A 101 9.37 -9.51 4.73
C ALA A 101 8.17 -8.56 4.73
N PHE A 102 7.00 -9.09 4.40
CA PHE A 102 5.72 -8.41 4.52
C PHE A 102 4.84 -9.26 5.43
N ARG A 103 4.60 -8.79 6.65
CA ARG A 103 3.63 -9.41 7.56
C ARG A 103 2.24 -8.96 7.14
N LEU A 104 1.40 -9.87 6.63
CA LEU A 104 0.09 -9.50 6.10
C LEU A 104 -0.90 -9.22 7.23
N LYS A 105 -1.72 -8.20 7.03
CA LYS A 105 -2.82 -7.84 7.93
C LYS A 105 -4.01 -8.76 7.68
N GLN A 106 -4.78 -9.06 8.71
CA GLN A 106 -6.08 -9.70 8.53
C GLN A 106 -7.07 -8.70 7.94
N ILE A 107 -8.14 -9.18 7.28
CA ILE A 107 -9.20 -8.30 6.76
C ILE A 107 -9.75 -7.37 7.85
N THR A 108 -9.89 -7.86 9.08
CA THR A 108 -10.38 -7.08 10.22
C THR A 108 -9.47 -5.91 10.59
N ASP A 109 -8.19 -5.97 10.23
CA ASP A 109 -7.17 -4.98 10.55
C ASP A 109 -6.91 -4.01 9.39
N TYR A 110 -7.60 -4.18 8.26
CA TYR A 110 -7.49 -3.25 7.14
C TYR A 110 -8.01 -1.86 7.53
N PRO A 111 -7.38 -0.78 7.03
CA PRO A 111 -7.89 0.56 7.24
C PRO A 111 -9.33 0.70 6.75
N GLN A 112 -10.18 1.32 7.58
CA GLN A 112 -11.60 1.49 7.29
C GLN A 112 -11.82 2.53 6.19
N VAL A 113 -12.24 2.08 5.02
CA VAL A 113 -12.53 2.92 3.83
C VAL A 113 -13.85 2.48 3.22
N SER A 114 -14.61 3.40 2.61
CA SER A 114 -15.93 3.11 2.04
C SER A 114 -15.91 1.92 1.08
N THR A 115 -14.94 1.89 0.15
CA THR A 115 -14.58 0.68 -0.58
C THR A 115 -13.07 0.66 -0.86
N ILE A 116 -12.45 -0.53 -0.84
CA ILE A 116 -11.03 -0.69 -1.18
C ILE A 116 -10.74 -0.23 -2.62
N LYS A 117 -11.67 -0.50 -3.55
CA LYS A 117 -11.55 -0.11 -4.96
C LYS A 117 -11.53 1.41 -5.14
N SER A 118 -12.47 2.13 -4.50
CA SER A 118 -12.52 3.60 -4.58
C SER A 118 -11.29 4.23 -3.93
N PHE A 119 -10.84 3.67 -2.80
CA PHE A 119 -9.64 4.12 -2.12
C PHE A 119 -8.40 4.05 -3.02
N PHE A 120 -8.08 2.88 -3.59
CA PHE A 120 -6.92 2.76 -4.47
C PHE A 120 -7.07 3.52 -5.79
N SER A 121 -8.29 3.70 -6.29
CA SER A 121 -8.53 4.59 -7.42
C SER A 121 -8.15 6.04 -7.09
N MET A 122 -8.56 6.54 -5.92
CA MET A 122 -8.21 7.89 -5.45
C MET A 122 -6.71 8.05 -5.23
N VAL A 123 -6.06 7.06 -4.59
CA VAL A 123 -4.60 7.07 -4.38
C VAL A 123 -3.88 7.13 -5.73
N ASN A 124 -4.22 6.26 -6.69
CA ASN A 124 -3.59 6.30 -8.02
C ASN A 124 -3.81 7.65 -8.72
N SER A 125 -5.02 8.19 -8.65
CA SER A 125 -5.36 9.52 -9.15
C SER A 125 -4.54 10.64 -8.52
N ALA A 126 -4.28 10.58 -7.22
CA ALA A 126 -3.43 11.55 -6.53
C ALA A 126 -2.02 11.59 -7.13
N PHE A 127 -1.42 10.43 -7.37
CA PHE A 127 -0.06 10.29 -7.88
C PHE A 127 0.08 10.44 -9.41
N ASN A 128 -1.01 10.49 -10.18
CA ASN A 128 -0.93 10.84 -11.62
C ASN A 128 -0.36 12.23 -11.86
N GLY A 129 -0.50 13.13 -10.88
CA GLY A 129 0.11 14.45 -10.86
C GLY A 129 1.06 14.63 -9.69
N LYS A 130 2.10 13.78 -9.51
CA LYS A 130 2.98 13.80 -8.32
C LYS A 130 3.44 15.20 -7.87
N ARG A 131 3.74 16.10 -8.81
CA ARG A 131 4.22 17.46 -8.47
C ARG A 131 3.10 18.49 -8.28
N LYS A 132 1.83 18.10 -8.49
CA LYS A 132 0.65 18.93 -8.33
C LYS A 132 0.08 18.75 -6.92
N MET A 133 -0.48 19.82 -6.37
CA MET A 133 -1.24 19.77 -5.12
C MET A 133 -2.43 18.81 -5.26
N LEU A 134 -2.83 18.13 -4.19
CA LEU A 134 -3.92 17.14 -4.19
C LEU A 134 -5.23 17.71 -4.73
N ARG A 135 -5.57 18.94 -4.35
CA ARG A 135 -6.70 19.71 -4.87
C ARG A 135 -6.72 19.91 -6.40
N LYS A 136 -5.58 19.72 -7.08
CA LYS A 136 -5.45 19.74 -8.55
C LYS A 136 -5.47 18.33 -9.13
N SER A 137 -4.85 17.36 -8.45
CA SER A 137 -4.80 15.97 -8.90
C SER A 137 -6.16 15.26 -8.78
N LEU A 138 -6.99 15.64 -7.80
CA LEU A 138 -8.26 14.96 -7.48
C LEU A 138 -9.52 15.69 -8.00
N GLN A 139 -9.37 16.70 -8.87
CA GLN A 139 -10.51 17.53 -9.34
C GLN A 139 -11.58 16.78 -10.15
N HIS A 140 -11.26 15.59 -10.66
CA HIS A 140 -12.21 14.72 -11.34
C HIS A 140 -13.08 13.92 -10.36
N ILE A 141 -12.74 13.91 -9.07
CA ILE A 141 -13.48 13.21 -8.01
C ILE A 141 -14.43 14.20 -7.33
N CYS A 142 -13.90 15.34 -6.85
CA CYS A 142 -14.65 16.40 -6.18
C CYS A 142 -14.10 17.79 -6.57
N SER A 143 -14.82 18.85 -6.23
CA SER A 143 -14.36 20.21 -6.49
C SER A 143 -13.10 20.55 -5.68
N SER A 144 -12.29 21.48 -6.20
CA SER A 144 -11.05 21.92 -5.52
C SER A 144 -11.33 22.42 -4.09
N SER A 145 -12.45 23.12 -3.87
CA SER A 145 -12.84 23.65 -2.56
C SER A 145 -13.22 22.55 -1.58
N GLU A 146 -13.91 21.50 -2.04
CA GLU A 146 -14.25 20.34 -1.19
C GLU A 146 -12.98 19.58 -0.77
N ILE A 147 -12.04 19.40 -1.69
CA ILE A 147 -10.76 18.75 -1.39
C ILE A 147 -9.94 19.59 -0.40
N GLU A 148 -9.86 20.92 -0.58
CA GLU A 148 -9.19 21.80 0.36
C GLU A 148 -9.84 21.75 1.75
N ALA A 149 -11.18 21.77 1.82
CA ALA A 149 -11.91 21.64 3.09
C ALA A 149 -11.66 20.28 3.77
N ALA A 150 -11.61 19.18 2.99
CA ALA A 150 -11.31 17.85 3.50
C ALA A 150 -9.86 17.74 4.01
N LEU A 151 -8.89 18.31 3.29
CA LEU A 151 -7.49 18.39 3.74
C LEU A 151 -7.38 19.14 5.07
N CYS A 152 -7.97 20.33 5.16
CA CYS A 152 -7.95 21.13 6.38
C CYS A 152 -8.63 20.40 7.56
N SER A 153 -9.76 19.74 7.32
CA SER A 153 -10.46 18.95 8.34
C SER A 153 -9.65 17.74 8.81
N GLY A 154 -8.82 17.17 7.92
CA GLY A 154 -7.86 16.11 8.24
C GLY A 154 -6.55 16.60 8.87
N GLY A 155 -6.39 17.91 9.11
CA GLY A 155 -5.17 18.49 9.67
C GLY A 155 -4.03 18.69 8.67
N LEU A 156 -4.32 18.64 7.37
CA LEU A 156 -3.35 18.80 6.28
C LEU A 156 -3.46 20.18 5.63
N PRO A 157 -2.35 20.74 5.11
CA PRO A 157 -2.40 22.00 4.40
C PRO A 157 -3.14 21.87 3.06
N PRO A 158 -3.83 22.91 2.57
CA PRO A 158 -4.52 22.90 1.27
C PRO A 158 -3.54 22.76 0.09
N THR A 159 -2.26 23.02 0.33
CA THR A 159 -1.15 22.86 -0.61
C THR A 159 -0.54 21.47 -0.61
N ALA A 160 -1.04 20.54 0.22
CA ALA A 160 -0.48 19.21 0.39
C ALA A 160 -0.34 18.47 -0.95
N ARG A 161 0.76 17.71 -1.06
CA ARG A 161 1.06 16.85 -2.21
C ARG A 161 0.96 15.36 -1.85
N PRO A 162 0.70 14.48 -2.82
CA PRO A 162 0.50 13.05 -2.55
C PRO A 162 1.64 12.40 -1.75
N GLU A 163 2.89 12.75 -2.04
CA GLU A 163 4.07 12.21 -1.35
C GLU A 163 4.19 12.67 0.11
N GLU A 164 3.48 13.72 0.52
CA GLU A 164 3.51 14.26 1.89
C GLU A 164 2.52 13.57 2.82
N LEU A 165 1.62 12.74 2.28
CA LEU A 165 0.57 12.06 3.04
C LEU A 165 1.02 10.66 3.49
N THR A 166 0.66 10.32 4.72
CA THR A 166 0.71 8.95 5.23
C THR A 166 -0.47 8.13 4.72
N LEU A 167 -0.46 6.81 4.95
CA LEU A 167 -1.62 5.95 4.71
C LEU A 167 -2.86 6.45 5.46
N GLU A 168 -2.70 6.83 6.73
CA GLU A 168 -3.79 7.32 7.57
C GLU A 168 -4.39 8.61 7.00
N ASP A 169 -3.55 9.51 6.51
CA ASP A 169 -3.98 10.73 5.85
C ASP A 169 -4.80 10.45 4.58
N PHE A 170 -4.36 9.50 3.76
CA PHE A 170 -5.12 9.07 2.59
C PHE A 170 -6.47 8.47 2.96
N VAL A 171 -6.55 7.69 4.05
CA VAL A 171 -7.79 7.08 4.53
C VAL A 171 -8.76 8.16 5.01
N LYS A 172 -8.28 9.12 5.82
CA LYS A 172 -9.07 10.27 6.28
C LYS A 172 -9.59 11.09 5.10
N LEU A 173 -8.69 11.45 4.17
CA LEU A 173 -9.04 12.22 2.98
C LEU A 173 -10.10 11.51 2.13
N HIS A 174 -9.92 10.20 1.90
CA HIS A 174 -10.89 9.39 1.16
C HIS A 174 -12.28 9.44 1.79
N ASN A 175 -12.36 9.21 3.10
CA ASN A 175 -13.64 9.14 3.80
C ASN A 175 -14.34 10.50 3.91
N LEU A 176 -13.59 11.61 3.90
CA LEU A 176 -14.14 12.96 3.87
C LEU A 176 -14.66 13.36 2.47
N ILE A 177 -13.99 12.92 1.42
CA ILE A 177 -14.33 13.25 0.02
C ILE A 177 -15.45 12.35 -0.51
N VAL A 178 -15.33 11.04 -0.29
CA VAL A 178 -16.34 10.05 -0.66
C VAL A 178 -17.40 10.04 0.43
N LYS A 179 -18.19 11.12 0.54
CA LYS A 179 -19.38 11.14 1.41
C LYS A 179 -20.27 9.95 1.04
N THR A 180 -20.33 8.93 1.87
CA THR A 180 -21.27 7.80 1.74
C THR A 180 -21.58 7.31 3.15
N PRO A 181 -22.86 7.03 3.49
CA PRO A 181 -23.31 6.89 4.86
C PRO A 181 -22.58 5.74 5.51
N ILE A 182 -22.10 5.95 6.74
CA ILE A 182 -21.70 4.87 7.62
C ILE A 182 -22.95 4.02 7.80
N LEU A 183 -23.05 2.91 7.07
CA LEU A 183 -24.04 1.88 7.34
C LEU A 183 -23.69 1.35 8.73
N ASN A 184 -24.52 1.71 9.70
CA ASN A 184 -24.57 1.06 11.00
C ASN A 184 -24.77 -0.44 10.75
N HIS A 185 -23.70 -1.24 10.82
CA HIS A 185 -23.84 -2.66 11.02
C HIS A 185 -24.04 -2.92 12.52
N LEU A 186 -25.27 -2.67 12.96
CA LEU A 186 -25.91 -3.46 14.00
C LEU A 186 -26.97 -4.30 13.29
N GLU A 187 -26.66 -5.58 13.08
CA GLU A 187 -27.55 -6.75 13.18
C GLU A 187 -26.72 -8.02 12.95
#